data_AF-A0A7W2CD09-F1
#
_entry.id   AF-A0A7W2CD09-F1
#
_cell.length_a   1.000
_cell.length_b   1.000
_cell.length_c   1.000
_cell.angle_alpha   90.00
_cell.angle_beta   90.00
_cell.angle_gamma   90.00
#
_symmetry.space_group_name_H-M   'P 1'
#
loop_
_entity.id
_entity.type
_entity.pdbx_description
1 polymer ?
#
loop_
_entity_poly.entity_id
_entity_poly.type
_entity_poly.pdbx_seq_one_letter_code
_entity_poly.pdbx_strand_id
1 'polypeptide(L)'
;MTEDPSETPTITLTEDRDGQLIEVDASRWTQDALSMALRDVLSQTSTGVSIWLDHPSEEIDLLLGRLGMTAQRDLFRMETSIPLGQRTEIATRSFIIGQDEEEWCEVNNRAFSWHREQSGWTVELLKERQKESWFDAEGFRIYEQDGRIAAFCWTKVHADENPVIGEVYVIAVHPDFHGLGLGRALTLAGYQHLEDAAVTKAMLYVDADNTPAVNLYRDIGLEVQVVRRLYQQHNQAS
;
A
#
# COMPACT_ATOMS: atom_id res chain seq x y z
N MET A 1 16.47 13.43 -0.02
CA MET A 1 16.92 14.08 -1.26
C MET A 1 15.65 14.56 -1.93
N THR A 2 15.53 15.86 -2.22
CA THR A 2 14.55 16.29 -3.23
C THR A 2 14.88 15.49 -4.48
N GLU A 3 13.96 14.66 -4.95
CA GLU A 3 14.11 13.98 -6.25
C GLU A 3 14.58 15.00 -7.28
N ASP A 4 15.53 14.58 -8.11
CA ASP A 4 16.16 15.44 -9.09
C ASP A 4 15.07 16.04 -10.00
N PRO A 5 14.84 17.37 -9.97
CA PRO A 5 13.83 18.01 -10.80
C PRO A 5 14.15 17.95 -12.30
N SER A 6 15.24 17.27 -12.70
CA SER A 6 15.64 17.05 -14.08
C SER A 6 15.20 15.71 -14.69
N GLU A 7 14.59 14.79 -13.93
CA GLU A 7 14.00 13.61 -14.54
C GLU A 7 12.74 13.98 -15.32
N THR A 8 12.69 13.54 -16.58
CA THR A 8 11.55 13.80 -17.45
C THR A 8 10.34 13.08 -16.87
N PRO A 9 9.19 13.75 -16.69
CA PRO A 9 7.98 13.11 -16.18
C PRO A 9 7.63 11.88 -17.03
N THR A 10 7.37 10.75 -16.37
CA THR A 10 7.06 9.48 -17.03
C THR A 10 5.65 9.01 -16.72
N ILE A 11 5.11 8.24 -17.66
CA ILE A 11 3.93 7.40 -17.44
C ILE A 11 4.43 5.97 -17.51
N THR A 12 4.20 5.20 -16.46
CA THR A 12 4.62 3.80 -16.39
C THR A 12 3.45 2.91 -16.79
N LEU A 13 3.69 1.96 -17.70
CA LEU A 13 2.73 0.93 -18.06
C LEU A 13 3.17 -0.39 -17.46
N THR A 14 2.32 -0.99 -16.64
CA THR A 14 2.49 -2.29 -16.02
C THR A 14 1.29 -3.18 -16.35
N GLU A 15 1.32 -4.43 -15.89
CA GLU A 15 0.22 -5.37 -16.00
C GLU A 15 0.05 -6.04 -14.64
N ASP A 16 -1.18 -6.06 -14.14
CA ASP A 16 -1.57 -6.78 -12.93
C ASP A 16 -2.58 -7.89 -13.26
N ARG A 17 -3.11 -8.55 -12.24
CA ARG A 17 -4.08 -9.64 -12.40
C ARG A 17 -5.41 -9.21 -13.03
N ASP A 18 -5.73 -7.92 -12.98
CA ASP A 18 -6.97 -7.31 -13.44
C ASP A 18 -6.81 -6.65 -14.83
N GLY A 19 -5.57 -6.47 -15.31
CA GLY A 19 -5.24 -6.12 -16.69
C GLY A 19 -4.10 -5.11 -16.80
N GLN A 20 -4.11 -4.32 -17.87
CA GLN A 20 -3.14 -3.26 -18.08
C GLN A 20 -3.35 -2.13 -17.06
N LEU A 21 -2.25 -1.70 -16.43
CA LEU A 21 -2.24 -0.65 -15.42
C LEU A 21 -1.31 0.48 -15.86
N ILE A 22 -1.81 1.70 -15.74
CA ILE A 22 -1.06 2.94 -15.95
C ILE A 22 -0.79 3.55 -14.58
N GLU A 23 0.46 3.90 -14.30
CA GLU A 23 0.84 4.63 -13.09
C GLU A 23 1.46 5.97 -13.48
N VAL A 24 0.99 7.05 -12.85
CA VAL A 24 1.44 8.41 -13.15
C VAL A 24 1.35 9.32 -11.93
N ASP A 25 2.41 10.09 -11.69
CA ASP A 25 2.45 11.16 -10.68
C ASP A 25 2.15 12.51 -11.34
N ALA A 26 0.94 13.03 -11.12
CA ALA A 26 0.49 14.27 -11.73
C ALA A 26 1.30 15.50 -11.28
N SER A 27 1.94 15.46 -10.11
CA SER A 27 2.71 16.58 -9.57
C SER A 27 3.96 16.89 -10.40
N ARG A 28 4.42 15.93 -11.22
CA ARG A 28 5.55 16.08 -12.15
C ARG A 28 5.20 16.77 -13.45
N TRP A 29 3.91 16.96 -13.73
CA TRP A 29 3.46 17.44 -15.02
C TRP A 29 2.81 18.80 -14.91
N THR A 30 2.91 19.59 -15.97
CA THR A 30 1.91 20.63 -16.19
C THR A 30 0.60 19.97 -16.62
N GLN A 31 -0.52 20.59 -16.28
CA GLN A 31 -1.85 20.06 -16.61
C GLN A 31 -2.02 19.75 -18.11
N ASP A 32 -1.56 20.64 -18.98
CA ASP A 32 -1.66 20.46 -20.43
C ASP A 32 -0.78 19.30 -20.92
N ALA A 33 0.45 19.19 -20.41
CA ALA A 33 1.37 18.11 -20.79
C ALA A 33 0.83 16.75 -20.35
N LEU A 34 0.32 16.64 -19.11
CA LEU A 34 -0.31 15.42 -18.61
C LEU A 34 -1.53 15.05 -19.44
N SER A 35 -2.36 16.05 -19.76
CA SER A 35 -3.57 15.84 -20.56
C SER A 35 -3.26 15.28 -21.94
N MET A 36 -2.21 15.79 -22.59
CA MET A 36 -1.74 15.29 -23.89
C MET A 36 -1.18 13.88 -23.78
N ALA A 37 -0.33 13.64 -22.78
CA ALA A 37 0.30 12.33 -22.57
C ALA A 37 -0.73 11.23 -22.27
N LEU A 38 -1.71 11.49 -21.38
CA LEU A 38 -2.77 10.54 -21.07
C LEU A 38 -3.66 10.24 -22.29
N ARG A 39 -3.95 11.23 -23.13
CA ARG A 39 -4.71 11.00 -24.38
C ARG A 39 -3.95 10.10 -25.34
N ASP A 40 -2.65 10.35 -25.50
CA ASP A 40 -1.80 9.56 -26.38
C ASP A 40 -1.71 8.11 -25.90
N VAL A 41 -1.36 7.91 -24.63
CA VAL A 41 -1.26 6.58 -24.02
C VAL A 41 -2.60 5.83 -24.12
N LEU A 42 -3.71 6.45 -23.70
CA LEU A 42 -5.02 5.78 -23.73
C LEU A 42 -5.52 5.46 -25.15
N SER A 43 -5.04 6.17 -26.16
CA SER A 43 -5.35 5.85 -27.57
C SER A 43 -4.65 4.59 -28.07
N GLN A 44 -3.60 4.14 -27.37
CA GLN A 44 -2.77 3.00 -27.71
C GLN A 44 -3.03 1.78 -26.81
N THR A 45 -3.77 1.94 -25.71
CA THR A 45 -4.11 0.86 -24.77
C THR A 45 -5.35 0.07 -25.20
N SER A 46 -5.40 -1.20 -24.79
CA SER A 46 -6.57 -2.06 -24.98
C SER A 46 -7.72 -1.71 -24.02
N THR A 47 -8.90 -2.27 -24.27
CA THR A 47 -10.05 -2.15 -23.37
C THR A 47 -9.76 -2.78 -22.00
N GLY A 48 -10.21 -2.14 -20.92
CA GLY A 48 -10.06 -2.64 -19.55
C GLY A 48 -8.84 -2.10 -18.81
N VAL A 49 -8.25 -1.01 -19.29
CA VAL A 49 -7.11 -0.35 -18.61
C VAL A 49 -7.54 0.33 -17.31
N SER A 50 -6.68 0.24 -16.30
CA SER A 50 -6.78 0.99 -15.04
C SER A 50 -5.70 2.06 -14.97
N ILE A 51 -5.95 3.15 -14.25
CA ILE A 51 -4.97 4.20 -13.98
C ILE A 51 -4.88 4.42 -12.47
N TRP A 52 -3.69 4.33 -11.91
CA TRP A 52 -3.35 4.97 -10.63
C TRP A 52 -2.73 6.33 -10.90
N LEU A 53 -3.43 7.37 -10.45
CA LEU A 53 -2.98 8.76 -10.55
C LEU A 53 -2.63 9.30 -9.17
N ASP A 54 -1.38 9.65 -8.96
CA ASP A 54 -0.95 10.33 -7.75
C ASP A 54 -1.19 11.84 -7.91
N HIS A 55 -1.63 12.49 -6.83
CA HIS A 55 -1.99 13.91 -6.80
C HIS A 55 -3.08 14.30 -7.83
N PRO A 56 -4.26 13.65 -7.80
CA PRO A 56 -5.35 13.95 -8.74
C PRO A 56 -5.83 15.40 -8.62
N SER A 57 -6.34 15.96 -9.73
CA SER A 57 -7.01 17.27 -9.78
C SER A 57 -8.38 17.16 -10.44
N GLU A 58 -9.28 18.11 -10.14
CA GLU A 58 -10.63 18.13 -10.73
C GLU A 58 -10.58 18.23 -12.27
N GLU A 59 -9.59 18.92 -12.83
CA GLU A 59 -9.43 19.04 -14.27
C GLU A 59 -9.03 17.72 -14.93
N ILE A 60 -8.15 16.95 -14.27
CA ILE A 60 -7.77 15.61 -14.74
C ILE A 60 -8.92 14.62 -14.55
N ASP A 61 -9.70 14.73 -13.48
CA ASP A 61 -10.94 13.96 -13.31
C ASP A 61 -11.89 14.18 -14.49
N LEU A 62 -12.15 15.44 -14.85
CA LEU A 62 -13.01 15.80 -15.98
C LEU A 62 -12.44 15.36 -17.34
N LEU A 63 -11.12 15.36 -17.50
CA LEU A 63 -10.47 14.82 -18.68
C LEU A 63 -10.69 13.31 -18.78
N LEU A 64 -10.32 12.56 -17.74
CA LEU A 64 -10.40 11.11 -17.70
C LEU A 64 -11.86 10.64 -17.84
N GLY A 65 -12.82 11.36 -17.24
CA GLY A 65 -14.25 11.15 -17.44
C GLY A 65 -14.68 11.26 -18.91
N ARG A 66 -14.17 12.27 -19.65
CA ARG A 66 -14.41 12.41 -21.10
C ARG A 66 -13.73 11.33 -21.94
N LEU A 67 -12.70 10.68 -21.41
CA LEU A 67 -12.02 9.54 -22.03
C LEU A 67 -12.62 8.20 -21.62
N GLY A 68 -13.78 8.19 -20.95
CA GLY A 68 -14.49 6.97 -20.57
C GLY A 68 -13.96 6.29 -19.31
N MET A 69 -13.10 6.96 -18.56
CA MET A 69 -12.58 6.48 -17.28
C MET A 69 -13.47 6.94 -16.12
N THR A 70 -13.48 6.22 -15.02
CA THR A 70 -14.25 6.60 -13.82
C THR A 70 -13.45 6.35 -12.56
N ALA A 71 -13.36 7.39 -11.74
CA ALA A 71 -12.76 7.32 -10.41
C ALA A 71 -13.51 6.28 -9.56
N GLN A 72 -12.77 5.34 -8.98
CA GLN A 72 -13.31 4.25 -8.18
C GLN A 72 -13.08 4.50 -6.69
N ARG A 73 -11.81 4.68 -6.30
CA ARG A 73 -11.39 4.84 -4.91
C ARG A 73 -10.11 5.65 -4.82
N ASP A 74 -9.92 6.25 -3.65
CA ASP A 74 -8.67 6.89 -3.27
C ASP A 74 -7.91 6.01 -2.28
N LEU A 75 -6.61 5.89 -2.50
CA LEU A 75 -5.64 5.25 -1.62
C LEU A 75 -4.71 6.33 -1.08
N PHE A 76 -4.69 6.51 0.24
CA PHE A 76 -3.77 7.44 0.88
C PHE A 76 -2.43 6.77 1.12
N ARG A 77 -1.36 7.42 0.66
CA ARG A 77 0.00 7.20 1.15
C ARG A 77 0.20 8.11 2.35
N MET A 78 0.29 7.51 3.52
CA MET A 78 0.51 8.24 4.77
C MET A 78 1.96 8.07 5.20
N GLU A 79 2.61 9.15 5.65
CA GLU A 79 4.01 9.13 6.09
C GLU A 79 4.21 9.77 7.45
N THR A 80 5.32 9.42 8.10
CA THR A 80 5.83 10.07 9.32
C THR A 80 7.35 9.95 9.39
N SER A 81 7.97 10.78 10.23
CA SER A 81 9.32 10.51 10.72
C SER A 81 9.26 9.51 11.88
N ILE A 82 10.28 8.66 12.01
CA ILE A 82 10.48 7.76 13.15
C ILE A 82 11.87 8.03 13.78
N PRO A 83 12.04 7.85 15.11
CA PRO A 83 11.15 7.20 16.06
C PRO A 83 9.86 7.99 16.34
N LEU A 84 8.77 7.25 16.58
CA LEU A 84 7.53 7.84 17.07
C LEU A 84 7.64 8.15 18.56
N GLY A 85 6.90 9.17 19.02
CA GLY A 85 6.76 9.48 20.45
C GLY A 85 5.94 8.43 21.23
N GLN A 86 5.38 7.45 20.55
CA GLN A 86 4.55 6.39 21.10
C GLN A 86 5.19 5.03 20.82
N ARG A 87 5.12 4.12 21.78
CA ARG A 87 5.66 2.76 21.67
C ARG A 87 4.64 1.73 22.14
N THR A 88 4.89 0.48 21.80
CA THR A 88 4.14 -0.66 22.31
C THR A 88 5.07 -1.64 23.04
N GLU A 89 4.48 -2.39 23.96
CA GLU A 89 5.14 -3.47 24.71
C GLU A 89 4.57 -4.85 24.33
N ILE A 90 3.76 -4.93 23.27
CA ILE A 90 3.26 -6.24 22.82
C ILE A 90 4.44 -7.11 22.39
N ALA A 91 4.48 -8.33 22.94
CA ALA A 91 5.46 -9.30 22.51
C ALA A 91 5.08 -9.79 21.11
N THR A 92 6.00 -9.66 20.16
CA THR A 92 5.88 -10.23 18.82
C THR A 92 7.07 -11.13 18.54
N ARG A 93 6.86 -12.17 17.73
CA ARG A 93 7.94 -12.98 17.18
C ARG A 93 8.10 -12.70 15.68
N SER A 94 9.25 -13.05 15.13
CA SER A 94 9.46 -13.06 13.69
C SER A 94 8.64 -14.17 13.03
N PHE A 95 8.32 -13.99 11.75
CA PHE A 95 7.72 -15.03 10.91
C PHE A 95 8.70 -16.19 10.73
N ILE A 96 8.19 -17.42 10.77
CA ILE A 96 8.98 -18.65 10.63
C ILE A 96 8.70 -19.26 9.26
N ILE A 97 9.69 -19.12 8.36
CA ILE A 97 9.64 -19.65 7.00
C ILE A 97 9.51 -21.18 7.04
N GLY A 98 8.57 -21.70 6.27
CA GLY A 98 8.23 -23.11 6.18
C GLY A 98 7.29 -23.63 7.27
N GLN A 99 6.81 -22.77 8.17
CA GLN A 99 5.89 -23.12 9.26
C GLN A 99 4.65 -22.22 9.29
N ASP A 100 4.82 -20.91 9.19
CA ASP A 100 3.73 -19.94 9.40
C ASP A 100 2.87 -19.68 8.14
N GLU A 101 3.28 -20.13 6.95
CA GLU A 101 2.65 -19.71 5.69
C GLU A 101 1.15 -20.03 5.61
N GLU A 102 0.76 -21.24 6.02
CA GLU A 102 -0.63 -21.70 5.91
C GLU A 102 -1.54 -20.90 6.86
N GLU A 103 -1.14 -20.79 8.11
CA GLU A 103 -1.89 -20.05 9.13
C GLU A 103 -1.93 -18.55 8.83
N TRP A 104 -0.81 -17.97 8.38
CA TRP A 104 -0.79 -16.57 7.96
C TRP A 104 -1.76 -16.30 6.81
N CYS A 105 -1.80 -17.18 5.79
CA CYS A 105 -2.74 -17.04 4.68
C CYS A 105 -4.19 -17.09 5.17
N GLU A 106 -4.53 -17.97 6.12
CA GLU A 106 -5.86 -18.00 6.72
C GLU A 106 -6.19 -16.65 7.40
N VAL A 107 -5.29 -16.16 8.26
CA VAL A 107 -5.50 -14.91 8.99
C VAL A 107 -5.65 -13.73 8.05
N ASN A 108 -4.77 -13.60 7.05
CA ASN A 108 -4.82 -12.55 6.05
C ASN A 108 -6.16 -12.60 5.28
N ASN A 109 -6.53 -13.77 4.77
CA ASN A 109 -7.74 -13.92 3.95
C ASN A 109 -9.02 -13.68 4.76
N ARG A 110 -9.03 -14.02 6.06
CA ARG A 110 -10.14 -13.69 6.96
C ARG A 110 -10.25 -12.19 7.20
N ALA A 111 -9.13 -11.55 7.58
CA ALA A 111 -9.06 -10.12 7.88
C ALA A 111 -9.43 -9.24 6.68
N PHE A 112 -9.01 -9.66 5.48
CA PHE A 112 -9.24 -8.96 4.21
C PHE A 112 -10.32 -9.58 3.34
N SER A 113 -11.22 -10.42 3.88
CA SER A 113 -12.25 -11.15 3.12
C SER A 113 -13.14 -10.27 2.22
N TRP A 114 -13.23 -8.97 2.50
CA TRP A 114 -13.97 -7.96 1.73
C TRP A 114 -13.11 -7.17 0.73
N HIS A 115 -11.78 -7.28 0.81
CA HIS A 115 -10.82 -6.50 0.04
C HIS A 115 -10.44 -7.22 -1.26
N ARG A 116 -10.68 -6.60 -2.41
CA ARG A 116 -10.41 -7.23 -3.71
C ARG A 116 -8.95 -7.65 -3.85
N GLU A 117 -8.01 -6.76 -3.52
CA GLU A 117 -6.56 -6.98 -3.75
C GLU A 117 -5.84 -7.77 -2.67
N GLN A 118 -6.26 -7.69 -1.40
CA GLN A 118 -5.57 -8.34 -0.28
C GLN A 118 -6.24 -9.63 0.19
N SER A 119 -7.42 -9.99 -0.34
CA SER A 119 -7.96 -11.34 -0.18
C SER A 119 -7.34 -12.31 -1.20
N GLY A 120 -7.37 -13.60 -0.85
CA GLY A 120 -7.00 -14.68 -1.77
C GLY A 120 -5.51 -14.99 -1.82
N TRP A 121 -4.74 -14.59 -0.81
CA TRP A 121 -3.35 -15.04 -0.67
C TRP A 121 -3.28 -16.55 -0.55
N THR A 122 -2.41 -17.17 -1.33
CA THR A 122 -2.06 -18.58 -1.23
C THR A 122 -0.63 -18.73 -0.70
N VAL A 123 -0.30 -19.92 -0.21
CA VAL A 123 1.05 -20.26 0.23
C VAL A 123 2.06 -20.08 -0.91
N GLU A 124 1.67 -20.39 -2.14
CA GLU A 124 2.52 -20.20 -3.32
C GLU A 124 2.79 -18.71 -3.58
N LEU A 125 1.74 -17.86 -3.52
CA LEU A 125 1.90 -16.42 -3.69
C LEU A 125 2.79 -15.82 -2.59
N LEU A 126 2.59 -16.25 -1.33
CA LEU A 126 3.46 -15.86 -0.23
C LEU A 126 4.91 -16.28 -0.47
N LYS A 127 5.14 -17.51 -0.93
CA LYS A 127 6.49 -18.00 -1.26
C LYS A 127 7.14 -17.24 -2.40
N GLU A 128 6.39 -16.78 -3.39
CA GLU A 128 6.93 -15.89 -4.41
C GLU A 128 7.34 -14.54 -3.79
N ARG A 129 6.50 -13.99 -2.90
CA ARG A 129 6.83 -12.75 -2.19
C ARG A 129 8.03 -12.89 -1.25
N GLN A 130 8.25 -14.06 -0.65
CA GLN A 130 9.43 -14.38 0.17
C GLN A 130 10.74 -14.42 -0.63
N LYS A 131 10.70 -14.53 -1.98
CA LYS A 131 11.90 -14.52 -2.84
C LYS A 131 12.35 -13.12 -3.23
N GLU A 132 11.52 -12.12 -2.97
CA GLU A 132 11.84 -10.73 -3.29
C GLU A 132 13.06 -10.25 -2.50
N SER A 133 13.89 -9.40 -3.10
CA SER A 133 15.13 -8.91 -2.48
C SER A 133 14.92 -8.09 -1.21
N TRP A 134 13.71 -7.54 -1.02
CA TRP A 134 13.34 -6.76 0.15
C TRP A 134 12.75 -7.62 1.28
N PHE A 135 12.49 -8.92 1.05
CA PHE A 135 11.88 -9.77 2.06
C PHE A 135 12.81 -9.94 3.26
N ASP A 136 12.26 -9.67 4.44
CA ASP A 136 12.89 -9.94 5.72
C ASP A 136 11.88 -10.57 6.68
N ALA A 137 12.22 -11.75 7.20
CA ALA A 137 11.39 -12.47 8.16
C ALA A 137 11.39 -11.78 9.54
N GLU A 138 12.45 -11.03 9.88
CA GLU A 138 12.51 -10.28 11.14
C GLU A 138 11.57 -9.07 11.13
N GLY A 139 11.41 -8.42 9.98
CA GLY A 139 10.40 -7.39 9.73
C GLY A 139 8.96 -7.91 9.62
N PHE A 140 8.76 -9.23 9.67
CA PHE A 140 7.44 -9.84 9.64
C PHE A 140 6.98 -10.19 11.06
N ARG A 141 6.38 -9.20 11.73
CA ARG A 141 6.03 -9.27 13.16
C ARG A 141 4.72 -10.02 13.37
N ILE A 142 4.78 -11.15 14.06
CA ILE A 142 3.64 -12.02 14.38
C ILE A 142 3.26 -11.83 15.85
N TYR A 143 1.96 -11.58 16.10
CA TYR A 143 1.36 -11.61 17.43
C TYR A 143 0.51 -12.89 17.56
N GLU A 144 0.88 -13.71 18.54
CA GLU A 144 0.17 -14.94 18.86
C GLU A 144 -0.72 -14.75 20.09
N GLN A 145 -1.89 -15.36 20.04
CA GLN A 145 -2.77 -15.47 21.20
C GLN A 145 -3.49 -16.83 21.15
N ASP A 146 -3.58 -17.50 22.29
CA ASP A 146 -4.21 -18.82 22.42
C ASP A 146 -3.59 -19.89 21.50
N GLY A 147 -2.28 -19.79 21.23
CA GLY A 147 -1.52 -20.74 20.43
C GLY A 147 -1.74 -20.63 18.92
N ARG A 148 -2.31 -19.52 18.44
CA ARG A 148 -2.51 -19.21 17.02
C ARG A 148 -2.13 -17.77 16.69
N ILE A 149 -1.87 -17.50 15.42
CA ILE A 149 -1.64 -16.16 14.89
C ILE A 149 -2.94 -15.35 15.04
N ALA A 150 -2.92 -14.36 15.92
CA ALA A 150 -4.06 -13.47 16.14
C ALA A 150 -3.97 -12.23 15.26
N ALA A 151 -2.76 -11.75 14.98
CA ALA A 151 -2.52 -10.57 14.16
C ALA A 151 -1.06 -10.52 13.70
N PHE A 152 -0.77 -9.71 12.68
CA PHE A 152 0.58 -9.50 12.17
C PHE A 152 0.80 -8.10 11.62
N CYS A 153 2.07 -7.68 11.56
CA CYS A 153 2.55 -6.51 10.82
C CYS A 153 3.80 -6.90 10.03
N TRP A 154 3.67 -6.95 8.71
CA TRP A 154 4.76 -7.19 7.79
C TRP A 154 5.34 -5.86 7.32
N THR A 155 6.60 -5.59 7.61
CA THR A 155 7.30 -4.40 7.15
C THR A 155 8.12 -4.65 5.90
N LYS A 156 8.37 -3.60 5.13
CA LYS A 156 9.27 -3.58 3.96
C LYS A 156 10.20 -2.39 4.05
N VAL A 157 11.44 -2.51 3.59
CA VAL A 157 12.39 -1.39 3.46
C VAL A 157 12.62 -1.09 1.99
N HIS A 158 12.37 0.15 1.58
CA HIS A 158 12.69 0.69 0.25
C HIS A 158 14.08 1.31 0.30
N ALA A 159 15.11 0.48 0.11
CA ALA A 159 16.52 0.85 0.26
C ALA A 159 17.05 1.72 -0.91
N ASP A 160 16.32 1.74 -2.02
CA ASP A 160 16.56 2.54 -3.22
C ASP A 160 15.99 3.97 -3.12
N GLU A 161 15.12 4.24 -2.15
CA GLU A 161 14.64 5.60 -1.87
C GLU A 161 15.67 6.43 -1.06
N ASN A 162 15.63 7.75 -1.24
CA ASN A 162 16.52 8.67 -0.51
C ASN A 162 15.76 9.86 0.13
N PRO A 163 15.52 9.85 1.45
CA PRO A 163 16.05 8.89 2.42
C PRO A 163 15.40 7.51 2.27
N VAL A 164 16.06 6.47 2.78
CA VAL A 164 15.48 5.12 2.90
C VAL A 164 14.15 5.21 3.63
N ILE A 165 13.12 4.58 3.08
CA ILE A 165 11.78 4.57 3.66
C ILE A 165 11.40 3.16 4.11
N GLY A 166 10.89 3.05 5.33
CA GLY A 166 10.25 1.85 5.84
C GLY A 166 8.74 1.86 5.58
N GLU A 167 8.16 0.72 5.30
CA GLU A 167 6.74 0.56 5.03
C GLU A 167 6.14 -0.43 6.02
N VAL A 168 4.95 -0.12 6.56
CA VAL A 168 4.05 -1.15 7.05
C VAL A 168 3.30 -1.69 5.83
N TYR A 169 3.83 -2.78 5.26
CA TYR A 169 3.46 -3.31 3.95
C TYR A 169 2.10 -4.03 4.01
N VAL A 170 1.92 -4.92 4.98
CA VAL A 170 0.62 -5.53 5.27
C VAL A 170 0.44 -5.64 6.78
N ILE A 171 -0.70 -5.17 7.28
CA ILE A 171 -1.08 -5.31 8.68
C ILE A 171 -2.50 -5.85 8.77
N ALA A 172 -2.70 -6.87 9.59
CA ALA A 172 -4.01 -7.46 9.77
C ALA A 172 -4.21 -7.99 11.18
N VAL A 173 -5.46 -7.95 11.62
CA VAL A 173 -5.93 -8.60 12.85
C VAL A 173 -7.01 -9.58 12.45
N HIS A 174 -6.90 -10.84 12.90
CA HIS A 174 -7.93 -11.83 12.67
C HIS A 174 -9.26 -11.36 13.31
N PRO A 175 -10.43 -11.53 12.65
CA PRO A 175 -11.72 -11.01 13.12
C PRO A 175 -12.08 -11.36 14.58
N ASP A 176 -11.76 -12.58 15.03
CA ASP A 176 -11.99 -13.02 16.42
C ASP A 176 -11.26 -12.18 17.48
N PHE A 177 -10.23 -11.43 17.09
CA PHE A 177 -9.40 -10.62 17.99
C PHE A 177 -9.55 -9.10 17.74
N HIS A 178 -10.60 -8.69 17.01
CA HIS A 178 -10.92 -7.28 16.82
C HIS A 178 -11.34 -6.60 18.12
N GLY A 179 -11.17 -5.28 18.18
CA GLY A 179 -11.53 -4.47 19.36
C GLY A 179 -10.54 -4.52 20.52
N LEU A 180 -9.42 -5.25 20.38
CA LEU A 180 -8.37 -5.37 21.41
C LEU A 180 -7.24 -4.33 21.26
N GLY A 181 -7.35 -3.38 20.34
CA GLY A 181 -6.31 -2.39 20.06
C GLY A 181 -5.07 -2.93 19.32
N LEU A 182 -5.12 -4.18 18.84
CA LEU A 182 -3.99 -4.85 18.19
C LEU A 182 -3.50 -4.16 16.91
N GLY A 183 -4.38 -3.54 16.13
CA GLY A 183 -3.97 -2.77 14.95
C GLY A 183 -2.97 -1.67 15.30
N ARG A 184 -3.29 -0.84 16.30
CA ARG A 184 -2.40 0.22 16.77
C ARG A 184 -1.10 -0.35 17.30
N ALA A 185 -1.21 -1.36 18.18
CA ALA A 185 -0.05 -1.97 18.81
C ALA A 185 0.91 -2.57 17.78
N LEU A 186 0.40 -3.26 16.76
CA LEU A 186 1.22 -3.87 15.73
C LEU A 186 1.83 -2.86 14.75
N THR A 187 1.11 -1.78 14.40
CA THR A 187 1.71 -0.69 13.63
C THR A 187 2.91 -0.09 14.37
N LEU A 188 2.77 0.17 15.69
CA LEU A 188 3.86 0.65 16.52
C LEU A 188 5.01 -0.36 16.59
N ALA A 189 4.72 -1.65 16.74
CA ALA A 189 5.75 -2.70 16.74
C ALA A 189 6.52 -2.76 15.41
N GLY A 190 5.83 -2.60 14.28
CA GLY A 190 6.46 -2.51 12.96
C GLY A 190 7.38 -1.31 12.82
N TYR A 191 6.95 -0.13 13.26
CA TYR A 191 7.81 1.06 13.24
C TYR A 191 8.96 1.01 14.23
N GLN A 192 8.81 0.36 15.39
CA GLN A 192 9.92 0.09 16.30
C GLN A 192 10.96 -0.84 15.65
N HIS A 193 10.54 -1.87 14.92
CA HIS A 193 11.46 -2.70 14.16
C HIS A 193 12.21 -1.91 13.07
N LEU A 194 11.51 -1.04 12.34
CA LEU A 194 12.14 -0.18 11.33
C LEU A 194 13.11 0.84 11.95
N GLU A 195 12.78 1.38 13.13
CA GLU A 195 13.68 2.24 13.92
C GLU A 195 14.96 1.49 14.33
N ASP A 196 14.84 0.23 14.79
CA ASP A 196 15.98 -0.62 15.15
C ASP A 196 16.89 -0.89 13.94
N ALA A 197 16.33 -0.88 12.72
CA ALA A 197 17.06 -0.94 11.45
C ALA A 197 17.61 0.42 10.97
N ALA A 198 17.61 1.45 11.83
CA ALA A 198 18.07 2.81 11.57
C ALA A 198 17.32 3.55 10.43
N VAL A 199 16.10 3.10 10.10
CA VAL A 199 15.20 3.84 9.21
C VAL A 199 14.65 5.05 9.96
N THR A 200 14.60 6.20 9.29
CA THR A 200 14.16 7.48 9.90
C THR A 200 12.86 8.02 9.31
N LYS A 201 12.39 7.44 8.21
CA LYS A 201 11.15 7.81 7.54
C LYS A 201 10.32 6.57 7.29
N ALA A 202 9.02 6.62 7.60
CA ALA A 202 8.14 5.48 7.44
C ALA A 202 6.83 5.86 6.75
N MET A 203 6.21 4.91 6.07
CA MET A 203 4.98 5.09 5.34
C MET A 203 4.07 3.85 5.39
N LEU A 204 2.83 4.03 4.91
CA LEU A 204 1.89 2.97 4.59
C LEU A 204 0.89 3.44 3.53
N TYR A 205 0.17 2.48 2.96
CA TYR A 205 -1.01 2.75 2.14
C TYR A 205 -2.29 2.32 2.85
N VAL A 206 -3.35 3.11 2.72
CA VAL A 206 -4.66 2.82 3.30
C VAL A 206 -5.77 3.38 2.41
N ASP A 207 -6.86 2.62 2.23
CA ASP A 207 -8.05 3.13 1.54
C ASP A 207 -8.59 4.38 2.26
N ALA A 208 -8.90 5.42 1.49
CA ALA A 208 -9.44 6.68 2.02
C ALA A 208 -10.76 6.48 2.79
N ASP A 209 -11.57 5.51 2.35
CA ASP A 209 -12.85 5.17 2.97
C ASP A 209 -12.70 4.34 4.26
N ASN A 210 -11.51 3.80 4.54
CA ASN A 210 -11.22 3.13 5.82
C ASN A 210 -10.96 4.17 6.92
N THR A 211 -12.00 4.93 7.24
CA THR A 211 -11.97 6.01 8.24
C THR A 211 -11.40 5.56 9.59
N PRO A 212 -11.72 4.34 10.13
CA PRO A 212 -11.11 3.86 11.37
C PRO A 212 -9.58 3.72 11.28
N ALA A 213 -9.05 3.13 10.20
CA ALA A 213 -7.61 2.97 10.03
C ALA A 213 -6.93 4.33 9.79
N VAL A 214 -7.50 5.18 8.95
CA VAL A 214 -6.97 6.53 8.69
C VAL A 214 -6.89 7.35 9.98
N ASN A 215 -7.92 7.32 10.84
CA ASN A 215 -7.89 8.02 12.13
C ASN A 215 -6.84 7.43 13.07
N LEU A 216 -6.72 6.10 13.13
CA LEU A 216 -5.68 5.44 13.90
C LEU A 216 -4.28 5.89 13.47
N TYR A 217 -4.03 5.98 12.15
CA TYR A 217 -2.74 6.40 11.62
C TYR A 217 -2.43 7.88 11.89
N ARG A 218 -3.43 8.75 11.81
CA ARG A 218 -3.30 10.16 12.25
C ARG A 218 -2.97 10.25 13.74
N ASP A 219 -3.64 9.46 14.58
CA ASP A 219 -3.44 9.46 16.04
C ASP A 219 -2.06 8.95 16.48
N ILE A 220 -1.36 8.18 15.64
CA ILE A 220 0.03 7.76 15.88
C ILE A 220 1.05 8.73 15.28
N GLY A 221 0.61 9.73 14.49
CA GLY A 221 1.43 10.81 13.97
C GLY A 221 1.67 10.80 12.46
N LEU A 222 0.98 9.94 11.69
CA LEU A 222 1.09 9.94 10.23
C LEU A 222 0.21 11.01 9.60
N GLU A 223 0.71 11.57 8.50
CA GLU A 223 0.01 12.55 7.68
C GLU A 223 -0.18 12.00 6.27
N VAL A 224 -1.31 12.32 5.63
CA VAL A 224 -1.51 12.00 4.21
C VAL A 224 -0.57 12.87 3.38
N GLN A 225 0.36 12.24 2.67
CA GLN A 225 1.31 12.93 1.79
C GLN A 225 0.89 12.83 0.33
N VAL A 226 0.34 11.67 -0.07
CA VAL A 226 -0.12 11.44 -1.44
C VAL A 226 -1.54 10.88 -1.40
N VAL A 227 -2.41 11.44 -2.24
CA VAL A 227 -3.67 10.81 -2.63
C VAL A 227 -3.42 10.14 -3.97
N ARG A 228 -3.59 8.82 -4.02
CA ARG A 228 -3.56 8.05 -5.26
C ARG A 228 -5.00 7.72 -5.63
N ARG A 229 -5.45 8.05 -6.83
CA ARG A 229 -6.81 7.75 -7.29
C ARG A 229 -6.78 6.67 -8.35
N LEU A 230 -7.59 5.63 -8.13
CA LEU A 230 -7.81 4.59 -9.11
C LEU A 230 -8.92 5.02 -10.08
N TYR A 231 -8.63 5.04 -11.36
CA TYR A 231 -9.61 5.13 -12.42
C TYR A 231 -9.68 3.80 -13.17
N GLN A 232 -10.90 3.41 -13.56
CA GLN A 232 -11.12 2.24 -14.40
C GLN A 232 -11.87 2.65 -15.66
N GLN A 233 -11.50 2.07 -16.79
CA GLN A 233 -12.22 2.26 -18.03
C GLN A 233 -13.61 1.63 -17.93
N HIS A 234 -14.64 2.35 -18.35
CA HIS A 234 -15.97 1.76 -18.50
C HIS A 234 -15.91 0.61 -19.51
N ASN A 235 -16.26 -0.60 -19.07
CA ASN A 235 -16.67 -1.65 -20.00
C ASN A 235 -18.00 -1.20 -20.62
N GLN A 236 -17.97 -0.74 -21.88
CA GLN A 236 -19.21 -0.68 -22.64
C GLN A 236 -19.69 -2.12 -22.81
N ALA A 237 -20.76 -2.48 -22.11
CA ALA A 237 -21.49 -3.69 -22.42
C ALA A 237 -22.01 -3.53 -23.86
N SER A 238 -21.48 -4.36 -24.76
CA SER A 238 -21.98 -4.52 -26.14
C SER A 238 -23.46 -4.90 -26.18
#